data_AF-F5A2R3-F1
#
_entry.id   AF-F5A2R3-F1
#
_cell.length_a   1.000
_cell.length_b   1.000
_cell.length_c   1.000
_cell.angle_alpha   90.00
_cell.angle_beta   90.00
_cell.angle_gamma   90.00
#
_symmetry.space_group_name_H-M   'P 1'
#
loop_
_entity.id
_entity.type
_entity.pdbx_description
1 polymer ?
#
loop_
_entity_poly.entity_id
_entity_poly.type
_entity_poly.pdbx_seq_one_letter_code
_entity_poly.pdbx_strand_id
1 'polypeptide(L)'
;VVIAGTGPLLPLVACQLHAAGVAVAGVFEACAFGRIAKESLALLNKPQLFLDGLGMLAYLKRNRIPVRYGWGVVQADGEGELSHVTVAPYSTTWEPDLKRAEQVPAQTLAVGYGFIPRTQLSQQMGLEHGFSEDGYLRAVSDAWQQSSEAHIHLAGDMGGIRGGEAAMLSGRIAALSILLQRNVLDPSTALAHRERYQAQLQRIIRFRAAVDRYTQRGAGQTALPAADTVICRCEHATRADIDRALEQGVQDMAS
;
A
#
# COMPACT_ATOMS: atom_id res chain seq x y z
N VAL A 1 8.91 15.57 12.59
CA VAL A 1 8.27 14.35 12.04
C VAL A 1 9.22 13.65 11.08
N VAL A 2 9.38 12.33 11.22
CA VAL A 2 10.03 11.46 10.23
C VAL A 2 8.95 10.72 9.47
N ILE A 3 9.09 10.61 8.15
CA ILE A 3 8.18 9.88 7.29
C ILE A 3 8.96 8.73 6.67
N ALA A 4 8.56 7.48 6.90
CA ALA A 4 9.29 6.30 6.44
C ALA A 4 8.33 5.26 5.84
N GLY A 5 8.75 4.56 4.80
CA GLY A 5 7.89 3.59 4.15
C GLY A 5 8.31 3.25 2.73
N THR A 6 7.33 2.92 1.89
CA THR A 6 7.52 2.88 0.44
C THR A 6 6.28 3.33 -0.32
N GLY A 7 6.48 4.11 -1.38
CA GLY A 7 5.43 4.48 -2.32
C GLY A 7 5.21 5.99 -2.48
N PRO A 8 4.33 6.36 -3.42
CA PRO A 8 4.22 7.75 -3.89
C PRO A 8 3.54 8.68 -2.87
N LEU A 9 2.95 8.15 -1.81
CA LEU A 9 2.30 8.95 -0.77
C LEU A 9 3.28 9.57 0.23
N LEU A 10 4.50 9.03 0.37
CA LEU A 10 5.49 9.59 1.30
C LEU A 10 5.81 11.07 0.97
N PRO A 11 6.18 11.44 -0.28
CA PRO A 11 6.41 12.84 -0.61
C PRO A 11 5.14 13.70 -0.54
N LEU A 12 3.95 13.12 -0.83
CA LEU A 12 2.68 13.84 -0.71
C LEU A 12 2.41 14.28 0.72
N VAL A 13 2.47 13.33 1.67
CA VAL A 13 2.26 13.61 3.09
C VAL A 13 3.33 14.56 3.62
N ALA A 14 4.58 14.41 3.18
CA ALA A 14 5.66 15.32 3.56
C ALA A 14 5.39 16.77 3.14
N CYS A 15 4.97 16.97 1.88
CA CYS A 15 4.58 18.29 1.38
C CYS A 15 3.41 18.88 2.15
N GLN A 16 2.36 18.09 2.41
CA GLN A 16 1.16 18.56 3.12
C GLN A 16 1.46 18.92 4.58
N LEU A 17 2.22 18.09 5.29
CA LEU A 17 2.63 18.38 6.67
C LEU A 17 3.50 19.63 6.72
N HIS A 18 4.51 19.74 5.85
CA HIS A 18 5.36 20.92 5.82
C HIS A 18 4.57 22.20 5.46
N ALA A 19 3.66 22.13 4.50
CA ALA A 19 2.77 23.24 4.16
C ALA A 19 1.86 23.65 5.33
N ALA A 20 1.51 22.73 6.22
CA ALA A 20 0.78 22.99 7.46
C ALA A 20 1.67 23.49 8.62
N GLY A 21 2.95 23.77 8.38
CA GLY A 21 3.88 24.29 9.39
C GLY A 21 4.60 23.24 10.22
N VAL A 22 4.48 21.95 9.87
CA VAL A 22 5.16 20.86 10.58
C VAL A 22 6.61 20.75 10.13
N ALA A 23 7.53 20.67 11.10
CA ALA A 23 8.93 20.37 10.81
C ALA A 23 9.10 18.90 10.37
N VAL A 24 9.38 18.69 9.09
CA VAL A 24 9.68 17.37 8.51
C VAL A 24 11.19 17.15 8.51
N ALA A 25 11.67 16.23 9.36
CA ALA A 25 13.09 15.93 9.51
C ALA A 25 13.66 15.12 8.34
N GLY A 26 12.80 14.35 7.66
CA GLY A 26 13.18 13.62 6.46
C GLY A 26 12.10 12.65 5.97
N VAL A 27 12.24 12.28 4.71
CA VAL A 27 11.44 11.26 4.02
C VAL A 27 12.35 10.10 3.65
N PHE A 28 12.04 8.90 4.12
CA PHE A 28 12.82 7.69 3.94
C PHE A 28 12.00 6.70 3.10
N GLU A 29 12.38 6.58 1.83
CA GLU A 29 11.80 5.64 0.88
C GLU A 29 12.65 4.37 0.87
N ALA A 30 12.11 3.28 1.41
CA ALA A 30 12.81 2.00 1.55
C ALA A 30 13.17 1.39 0.19
N CYS A 31 12.43 1.71 -0.87
CA CYS A 31 12.77 1.31 -2.22
C CYS A 31 13.98 2.09 -2.75
N ALA A 32 14.94 1.37 -3.34
CA ALA A 32 16.06 1.99 -4.05
C ALA A 32 15.57 2.84 -5.24
N PHE A 33 16.19 4.00 -5.45
CA PHE A 33 15.85 4.91 -6.55
C PHE A 33 15.90 4.22 -7.93
N GLY A 34 16.85 3.30 -8.12
CA GLY A 34 16.98 2.54 -9.37
C GLY A 34 15.77 1.69 -9.73
N ARG A 35 15.00 1.18 -8.76
CA ARG A 35 13.74 0.47 -9.03
C ARG A 35 12.65 1.42 -9.50
N ILE A 36 12.55 2.61 -8.89
CA ILE A 36 11.63 3.67 -9.30
C ILE A 36 11.95 4.13 -10.72
N ALA A 37 13.24 4.36 -11.01
CA ALA A 37 13.71 4.81 -12.31
C ALA A 37 13.40 3.81 -13.44
N LYS A 38 13.49 2.49 -13.17
CA LYS A 38 13.12 1.44 -14.13
C LYS A 38 11.65 1.49 -14.55
N GLU A 39 10.77 1.98 -13.68
CA GLU A 39 9.34 2.08 -13.93
C GLU A 39 8.92 3.43 -14.54
N SER A 40 9.87 4.35 -14.76
CA SER A 40 9.60 5.71 -15.27
C SER A 40 8.78 5.74 -16.56
N LEU A 41 9.07 4.88 -17.53
CA LEU A 41 8.31 4.78 -18.78
C LEU A 41 6.85 4.37 -18.54
N ALA A 42 6.61 3.46 -17.60
CA ALA A 42 5.26 3.01 -17.27
C ALA A 42 4.49 4.09 -16.48
N LEU A 43 5.19 4.88 -15.66
CA LEU A 43 4.63 6.02 -14.93
C LEU A 43 4.20 7.17 -15.88
N LEU A 44 4.84 7.32 -17.04
CA LEU A 44 4.43 8.29 -18.07
C LEU A 44 3.04 8.03 -18.66
N ASN A 45 2.43 6.86 -18.43
CA ASN A 45 1.03 6.60 -18.83
C ASN A 45 0.01 7.47 -18.08
N LYS A 46 0.41 8.12 -16.98
CA LYS A 46 -0.36 9.16 -16.29
C LYS A 46 0.55 10.39 -16.11
N PRO A 47 0.78 11.19 -17.17
CA PRO A 47 1.80 12.23 -17.17
C PRO A 47 1.55 13.30 -16.11
N GLN A 48 0.28 13.64 -15.83
CA GLN A 48 -0.06 14.58 -14.77
C GLN A 48 0.43 14.08 -13.40
N LEU A 49 0.14 12.83 -13.02
CA LEU A 49 0.58 12.27 -11.74
C LEU A 49 2.11 12.20 -11.63
N PHE A 50 2.79 11.93 -12.74
CA PHE A 50 4.24 11.96 -12.80
C PHE A 50 4.78 13.38 -12.57
N LEU A 51 4.20 14.38 -13.23
CA LEU A 51 4.55 15.80 -13.03
C LEU A 51 4.25 16.26 -11.60
N ASP A 52 3.13 15.86 -11.02
CA ASP A 52 2.80 16.13 -9.62
C ASP A 52 3.87 15.54 -8.70
N GLY A 53 4.31 14.30 -8.97
CA GLY A 53 5.44 13.64 -8.31
C GLY A 53 6.72 14.46 -8.34
N LEU A 54 7.12 14.92 -9.53
CA LEU A 54 8.29 15.79 -9.70
C LEU A 54 8.14 17.13 -8.97
N GLY A 55 6.94 17.72 -9.01
CA GLY A 55 6.60 18.94 -8.29
C GLY A 55 6.78 18.78 -6.77
N MET A 56 6.34 17.66 -6.21
CA MET A 56 6.56 17.34 -4.79
C MET A 56 8.04 17.19 -4.46
N LEU A 57 8.83 16.47 -5.28
CA LEU A 57 10.28 16.34 -5.05
C LEU A 57 11.00 17.70 -5.15
N ALA A 58 10.61 18.54 -6.09
CA ALA A 58 11.14 19.90 -6.23
C ALA A 58 10.78 20.77 -5.02
N TYR A 59 9.54 20.67 -4.52
CA TYR A 59 9.09 21.35 -3.31
C TYR A 59 9.93 20.95 -2.09
N LEU A 60 10.12 19.64 -1.86
CA LEU A 60 10.91 19.14 -0.74
C LEU A 60 12.36 19.61 -0.83
N LYS A 61 12.96 19.55 -2.03
CA LYS A 61 14.33 20.03 -2.28
C LYS A 61 14.47 21.53 -2.01
N ARG A 62 13.51 22.34 -2.48
CA ARG A 62 13.50 23.80 -2.26
C ARG A 62 13.43 24.16 -0.78
N ASN A 63 12.67 23.38 0.00
CA ASN A 63 12.51 23.56 1.44
C ASN A 63 13.57 22.81 2.28
N ARG A 64 14.60 22.23 1.63
CA ARG A 64 15.70 21.50 2.29
C ARG A 64 15.25 20.31 3.14
N ILE A 65 14.15 19.67 2.76
CA ILE A 65 13.67 18.44 3.40
C ILE A 65 14.37 17.25 2.73
N PRO A 66 15.18 16.46 3.44
CA PRO A 66 15.92 15.37 2.83
C PRO A 66 14.98 14.22 2.42
N VAL A 67 15.19 13.68 1.22
CA VAL A 67 14.55 12.46 0.73
C VAL A 67 15.63 11.42 0.49
N ARG A 68 15.58 10.29 1.19
CA ARG A 68 16.57 9.20 1.10
C ARG A 68 15.91 7.95 0.54
N TYR A 69 16.40 7.51 -0.61
CA TYR A 69 15.95 6.30 -1.28
C TYR A 69 16.80 5.10 -0.88
N GLY A 70 16.18 3.92 -0.80
CA GLY A 70 16.81 2.70 -0.30
C GLY A 70 16.99 2.69 1.22
N TRP A 71 16.31 3.58 1.96
CA TRP A 71 16.42 3.68 3.42
C TRP A 71 15.04 3.60 4.06
N GLY A 72 14.93 2.86 5.16
CA GLY A 72 13.69 2.71 5.90
C GLY A 72 13.92 2.74 7.40
N VAL A 73 12.84 2.80 8.17
CA VAL A 73 12.88 2.70 9.63
C VAL A 73 13.27 1.29 10.06
N VAL A 74 14.07 1.18 11.11
CA VAL A 74 14.44 -0.10 11.76
C VAL A 74 14.12 -0.12 13.25
N GLN A 75 14.07 1.04 13.90
CA GLN A 75 13.77 1.16 15.32
C GLN A 75 13.13 2.53 15.62
N ALA A 76 12.29 2.57 16.65
CA ALA A 76 11.65 3.77 17.16
C ALA A 76 11.82 3.77 18.68
N ASP A 77 12.50 4.78 19.21
CA ASP A 77 13.01 4.81 20.58
C ASP A 77 12.48 6.00 21.38
N GLY A 78 12.21 5.77 22.66
CA GLY A 78 11.97 6.82 23.66
C GLY A 78 11.34 6.31 24.94
N GLU A 79 11.22 7.18 25.93
CA GLU A 79 10.68 6.87 27.26
C GLU A 79 9.27 7.45 27.40
N GLY A 80 8.24 6.61 27.28
CA GLY A 80 6.83 7.02 27.32
C GLY A 80 6.34 7.71 26.02
N GLU A 81 7.24 8.37 25.30
CA GLU A 81 7.00 9.00 24.01
C GLU A 81 8.19 8.84 23.06
N LEU A 82 7.95 9.02 21.75
CA LEU A 82 9.00 8.91 20.74
C LEU A 82 10.00 10.07 20.85
N SER A 83 11.29 9.74 20.86
CA SER A 83 12.39 10.71 20.88
C SER A 83 13.27 10.63 19.64
N HIS A 84 13.51 9.42 19.14
CA HIS A 84 14.41 9.15 18.01
C HIS A 84 13.86 8.03 17.13
N VAL A 85 14.15 8.14 15.84
CA VAL A 85 13.88 7.09 14.85
C VAL A 85 15.22 6.65 14.28
N THR A 86 15.49 5.35 14.32
CA THR A 86 16.66 4.78 13.67
C THR A 86 16.26 4.31 12.27
N VAL A 87 17.02 4.75 11.26
CA VAL A 87 16.85 4.37 9.85
C VAL A 87 18.09 3.69 9.32
N ALA A 88 17.93 2.74 8.39
CA ALA A 88 19.05 2.02 7.78
C ALA A 88 18.82 1.80 6.27
N PRO A 89 19.89 1.56 5.48
CA PRO A 89 19.74 1.09 4.11
C PRO A 89 19.09 -0.30 4.08
N TYR A 90 18.29 -0.57 3.05
CA TYR A 90 17.70 -1.88 2.81
C TYR A 90 18.28 -2.56 1.56
N SER A 91 18.48 -3.88 1.66
CA SER A 91 18.83 -4.72 0.52
C SER A 91 17.64 -4.91 -0.44
N THR A 92 17.87 -5.57 -1.57
CA THR A 92 16.77 -5.96 -2.49
C THR A 92 15.80 -6.98 -1.90
N THR A 93 16.24 -7.76 -0.91
CA THR A 93 15.41 -8.71 -0.13
C THR A 93 14.77 -8.07 1.09
N TRP A 94 14.94 -6.75 1.25
CA TRP A 94 14.44 -5.96 2.37
C TRP A 94 15.10 -6.29 3.72
N GLU A 95 16.37 -6.70 3.69
CA GLU A 95 17.17 -6.81 4.90
C GLU A 95 17.83 -5.46 5.22
N PRO A 96 17.73 -4.97 6.46
CA PRO A 96 18.36 -3.72 6.86
C PRO A 96 19.86 -3.90 7.14
N ASP A 97 20.69 -2.96 6.65
CA ASP A 97 22.10 -2.87 7.02
C ASP A 97 22.28 -2.04 8.30
N LEU A 98 22.15 -2.71 9.45
CA LEU A 98 22.25 -2.07 10.77
C LEU A 98 23.62 -1.43 11.05
N LYS A 99 24.69 -1.83 10.34
CA LYS A 99 26.02 -1.21 10.51
C LYS A 99 26.04 0.24 10.01
N ARG A 100 25.08 0.60 9.15
CA ARG A 100 24.90 1.92 8.59
C ARG A 100 23.66 2.62 9.15
N ALA A 101 23.12 2.12 10.25
CA ALA A 101 21.97 2.73 10.89
C ALA A 101 22.32 4.16 11.36
N GLU A 102 21.37 5.07 11.21
CA GLU A 102 21.48 6.46 11.63
C GLU A 102 20.27 6.85 12.46
N GLN A 103 20.49 7.58 13.55
CA GLN A 103 19.42 8.11 14.39
C GLN A 103 18.98 9.50 13.92
N VAL A 104 17.67 9.73 13.92
CA VAL A 104 17.04 10.99 13.57
C VAL A 104 16.13 11.41 14.72
N PRO A 105 16.40 12.55 15.39
CA PRO A 105 15.50 13.08 16.41
C PRO A 105 14.11 13.35 15.83
N ALA A 106 13.07 12.80 16.46
CA ALA A 106 11.70 12.97 16.01
C ALA A 106 10.69 12.64 17.12
N GLN A 107 9.70 13.50 17.27
CA GLN A 107 8.55 13.29 18.17
C GLN A 107 7.38 12.58 17.49
N THR A 108 7.49 12.33 16.18
CA THR A 108 6.44 11.62 15.43
C THR A 108 7.09 10.88 14.28
N LEU A 109 6.72 9.62 14.15
CA LEU A 109 7.04 8.75 13.03
C LEU A 109 5.75 8.44 12.26
N ALA A 110 5.69 8.85 11.00
CA ALA A 110 4.64 8.46 10.08
C ALA A 110 5.14 7.30 9.22
N VAL A 111 4.47 6.15 9.30
CA VAL A 111 4.86 4.91 8.60
C VAL A 111 3.85 4.59 7.50
N GLY A 112 4.34 4.26 6.30
CA GLY A 112 3.48 3.86 5.18
C GLY A 112 4.09 2.79 4.27
N TYR A 113 3.69 1.53 4.44
CA TYR A 113 4.14 0.38 3.63
C TYR A 113 3.04 -0.18 2.72
N GLY A 114 2.17 0.69 2.22
CA GLY A 114 1.04 0.33 1.38
C GLY A 114 -0.27 0.14 2.16
N PHE A 115 -1.28 -0.39 1.47
CA PHE A 115 -2.62 -0.59 2.00
C PHE A 115 -3.07 -2.02 1.76
N ILE A 116 -3.90 -2.52 2.67
CA ILE A 116 -4.58 -3.81 2.52
C ILE A 116 -6.11 -3.56 2.43
N PRO A 117 -6.82 -4.28 1.55
CA PRO A 117 -8.28 -4.21 1.52
C PRO A 117 -8.89 -4.64 2.85
N ARG A 118 -9.99 -3.99 3.26
CA ARG A 118 -10.80 -4.44 4.40
C ARG A 118 -11.76 -5.54 3.97
N THR A 119 -11.36 -6.79 4.14
CA THR A 119 -12.09 -7.98 3.66
C THR A 119 -12.98 -8.65 4.71
N GLN A 120 -13.18 -8.06 5.88
CA GLN A 120 -13.94 -8.69 6.97
C GLN A 120 -15.37 -9.03 6.55
N LEU A 121 -16.06 -8.10 5.87
CA LEU A 121 -17.43 -8.32 5.42
C LEU A 121 -17.50 -9.40 4.33
N SER A 122 -16.61 -9.37 3.35
CA SER A 122 -16.59 -10.37 2.28
C SER A 122 -16.27 -11.77 2.82
N GLN A 123 -15.41 -11.87 3.84
CA GLN A 123 -15.13 -13.13 4.52
C GLN A 123 -16.36 -13.65 5.29
N GLN A 124 -17.06 -12.80 6.03
CA GLN A 124 -18.29 -13.18 6.74
C GLN A 124 -19.41 -13.64 5.80
N MET A 125 -19.43 -13.12 4.58
CA MET A 125 -20.36 -13.51 3.52
C MET A 125 -19.94 -14.79 2.79
N GLY A 126 -18.78 -15.39 3.12
CA GLY A 126 -18.27 -16.59 2.47
C GLY A 126 -17.87 -16.37 1.01
N LEU A 127 -17.58 -15.14 0.60
CA LEU A 127 -17.20 -14.84 -0.79
C LEU A 127 -15.85 -15.45 -1.13
N GLU A 128 -15.61 -15.71 -2.41
CA GLU A 128 -14.31 -16.17 -2.89
C GLU A 128 -13.24 -15.08 -2.70
N HIS A 129 -12.09 -15.49 -2.18
CA HIS A 129 -10.92 -14.64 -1.99
C HIS A 129 -9.69 -15.26 -2.63
N GLY A 130 -8.75 -14.39 -3.01
CA GLY A 130 -7.40 -14.77 -3.39
C GLY A 130 -6.36 -13.92 -2.67
N PHE A 131 -5.10 -14.34 -2.75
CA PHE A 131 -3.97 -13.60 -2.22
C PHE A 131 -3.33 -12.73 -3.30
N SER A 132 -2.88 -11.53 -2.92
CA SER A 132 -2.04 -10.69 -3.79
C SER A 132 -0.60 -11.20 -3.80
N GLU A 133 0.20 -10.70 -4.74
CA GLU A 133 1.65 -10.97 -4.76
C GLU A 133 2.33 -10.50 -3.46
N ASP A 134 1.81 -9.43 -2.85
CA ASP A 134 2.25 -8.89 -1.56
C ASP A 134 1.63 -9.63 -0.34
N GLY A 135 0.92 -10.74 -0.57
CA GLY A 135 0.44 -11.65 0.47
C GLY A 135 -0.85 -11.24 1.20
N TYR A 136 -1.52 -10.16 0.79
CA TYR A 136 -2.80 -9.77 1.42
C TYR A 136 -4.00 -10.44 0.76
N LEU A 137 -5.02 -10.74 1.56
CA LEU A 137 -6.30 -11.29 1.10
C LEU A 137 -7.12 -10.21 0.37
N ARG A 138 -7.75 -10.57 -0.75
CA ARG A 138 -8.73 -9.72 -1.45
C ARG A 138 -9.89 -10.56 -1.95
N ALA A 139 -11.09 -10.01 -1.95
CA ALA A 139 -12.22 -10.67 -2.58
C ALA A 139 -12.07 -10.64 -4.11
N VAL A 140 -12.57 -11.68 -4.78
CA VAL A 140 -12.49 -11.83 -6.23
C VAL A 140 -13.82 -11.46 -6.86
N SER A 141 -13.76 -10.76 -8.00
CA SER A 141 -14.94 -10.49 -8.83
C SER A 141 -14.63 -10.67 -10.30
N ASP A 142 -15.66 -10.89 -11.09
CA ASP A 142 -15.57 -10.95 -12.54
C ASP A 142 -15.46 -9.57 -13.21
N ALA A 143 -15.54 -9.54 -14.55
CA ALA A 143 -15.49 -8.32 -15.35
C ALA A 143 -16.71 -7.39 -15.15
N TRP A 144 -17.79 -7.88 -14.56
CA TRP A 144 -18.99 -7.14 -14.17
C TRP A 144 -18.98 -6.71 -12.70
N GLN A 145 -17.87 -6.95 -12.01
CA GLN A 145 -17.72 -6.73 -10.58
C GLN A 145 -18.64 -7.62 -9.73
N GLN A 146 -19.16 -8.71 -10.27
CA GLN A 146 -19.90 -9.71 -9.50
C GLN A 146 -18.93 -10.58 -8.72
N SER A 147 -19.22 -10.82 -7.44
CA SER A 147 -18.49 -11.78 -6.62
C SER A 147 -18.83 -13.23 -6.98
N SER A 148 -18.33 -14.19 -6.21
CA SER A 148 -18.77 -15.60 -6.29
C SER A 148 -20.28 -15.78 -6.04
N GLU A 149 -20.91 -14.83 -5.36
CA GLU A 149 -22.36 -14.75 -5.21
C GLU A 149 -22.93 -13.75 -6.23
N ALA A 150 -23.80 -14.24 -7.12
CA ALA A 150 -24.25 -13.50 -8.31
C ALA A 150 -24.97 -12.16 -8.01
N HIS A 151 -25.56 -12.04 -6.81
CA HIS A 151 -26.32 -10.88 -6.35
C HIS A 151 -25.49 -9.91 -5.49
N ILE A 152 -24.19 -10.16 -5.36
CA ILE A 152 -23.26 -9.35 -4.58
C ILE A 152 -22.17 -8.83 -5.51
N HIS A 153 -21.97 -7.50 -5.48
CA HIS A 153 -20.99 -6.82 -6.32
C HIS A 153 -19.89 -6.17 -5.49
N LEU A 154 -18.66 -6.21 -6.00
CA LEU A 154 -17.48 -5.63 -5.36
C LEU A 154 -17.09 -4.34 -6.06
N ALA A 155 -17.11 -3.22 -5.35
CA ALA A 155 -16.66 -1.93 -5.87
C ALA A 155 -15.59 -1.33 -4.95
N GLY A 156 -14.87 -0.34 -5.48
CA GLY A 156 -13.78 0.28 -4.74
C GLY A 156 -12.55 -0.59 -4.63
N ASP A 157 -11.96 -0.59 -3.42
CA ASP A 157 -10.68 -1.22 -3.13
C ASP A 157 -10.80 -2.68 -2.62
N MET A 158 -12.02 -3.22 -2.53
CA MET A 158 -12.28 -4.59 -2.04
C MET A 158 -11.56 -5.66 -2.87
N GLY A 159 -11.49 -5.45 -4.19
CA GLY A 159 -10.76 -6.29 -5.16
C GLY A 159 -9.28 -5.90 -5.34
N GLY A 160 -8.74 -5.07 -4.43
CA GLY A 160 -7.36 -4.57 -4.43
C GLY A 160 -7.27 -3.05 -4.57
N ILE A 161 -6.15 -2.50 -4.10
CA ILE A 161 -5.94 -1.05 -3.94
C ILE A 161 -5.49 -0.41 -5.26
N ARG A 162 -6.41 0.25 -5.97
CA ARG A 162 -6.16 0.80 -7.32
C ARG A 162 -6.38 2.32 -7.43
N GLY A 163 -6.80 2.95 -6.33
CA GLY A 163 -7.00 4.40 -6.24
C GLY A 163 -8.41 4.85 -6.61
N GLY A 164 -8.72 6.12 -6.29
CA GLY A 164 -10.09 6.64 -6.35
C GLY A 164 -10.76 6.59 -7.73
N GLU A 165 -10.02 6.84 -8.81
CA GLU A 165 -10.59 6.74 -10.17
C GLU A 165 -10.97 5.30 -10.53
N ALA A 166 -10.13 4.32 -10.15
CA ALA A 166 -10.46 2.91 -10.34
C ALA A 166 -11.66 2.49 -9.49
N ALA A 167 -11.75 2.99 -8.25
CA ALA A 167 -12.88 2.76 -7.36
C ALA A 167 -14.21 3.28 -7.94
N MET A 168 -14.21 4.47 -8.53
CA MET A 168 -15.39 5.01 -9.22
C MET A 168 -15.78 4.19 -10.45
N LEU A 169 -14.79 3.73 -11.23
CA LEU A 169 -15.04 2.93 -12.43
C LEU A 169 -15.57 1.52 -12.10
N SER A 170 -15.02 0.85 -11.09
CA SER A 170 -15.57 -0.43 -10.62
C SER A 170 -16.99 -0.25 -10.09
N GLY A 171 -17.28 0.81 -9.33
CA GLY A 171 -18.64 1.14 -8.91
C GLY A 171 -19.62 1.34 -10.08
N ARG A 172 -19.19 2.02 -11.16
CA ARG A 172 -20.01 2.17 -12.38
C ARG A 172 -20.27 0.83 -13.06
N ILE A 173 -19.26 -0.04 -13.17
CA ILE A 173 -19.41 -1.37 -13.78
C ILE A 173 -20.38 -2.23 -12.93
N ALA A 174 -20.24 -2.23 -11.61
CA ALA A 174 -21.15 -2.91 -10.69
C ALA A 174 -22.59 -2.42 -10.88
N ALA A 175 -22.80 -1.11 -10.97
CA ALA A 175 -24.13 -0.53 -11.20
C ALA A 175 -24.74 -0.98 -12.53
N LEU A 176 -23.96 -1.05 -13.61
CA LEU A 176 -24.44 -1.58 -14.89
C LEU A 176 -24.88 -3.05 -14.78
N SER A 177 -24.10 -3.88 -14.07
CA SER A 177 -24.45 -5.27 -13.82
C SER A 177 -25.76 -5.39 -13.05
N ILE A 178 -25.94 -4.60 -11.99
CA ILE A 178 -27.18 -4.57 -11.19
C ILE A 178 -28.38 -4.16 -12.06
N LEU A 179 -28.25 -3.07 -12.83
CA LEU A 179 -29.35 -2.59 -13.70
C LEU A 179 -29.71 -3.60 -14.79
N LEU A 180 -28.73 -4.31 -15.33
CA LEU A 180 -28.93 -5.39 -16.29
C LEU A 180 -29.67 -6.57 -15.67
N GLN A 181 -29.24 -7.04 -14.49
CA GLN A 181 -29.90 -8.14 -13.75
C GLN A 181 -31.35 -7.80 -13.37
N ARG A 182 -31.64 -6.51 -13.15
CA ARG A 182 -32.98 -6.00 -12.83
C ARG A 182 -33.83 -5.70 -14.07
N ASN A 183 -33.33 -5.97 -15.29
CA ASN A 183 -33.99 -5.66 -16.55
C ASN A 183 -34.37 -4.17 -16.71
N VAL A 184 -33.60 -3.27 -16.09
CA VAL A 184 -33.81 -1.81 -16.17
C VAL A 184 -33.03 -1.20 -17.34
N LEU A 185 -31.87 -1.77 -17.67
CA LEU A 185 -31.01 -1.32 -18.75
C LEU A 185 -30.92 -2.38 -19.85
N ASP A 186 -30.98 -1.95 -21.11
CA ASP A 186 -30.87 -2.88 -22.23
C ASP A 186 -29.46 -3.53 -22.31
N PRO A 187 -29.35 -4.81 -22.71
CA PRO A 187 -28.08 -5.52 -22.72
C PRO A 187 -27.00 -4.88 -23.59
N SER A 188 -27.37 -4.32 -24.76
CA SER A 188 -26.42 -3.70 -25.69
C SER A 188 -25.77 -2.44 -25.11
N THR A 189 -26.57 -1.57 -24.50
CA THR A 189 -26.12 -0.34 -23.84
C THR A 189 -25.30 -0.66 -22.60
N ALA A 190 -25.73 -1.63 -21.80
CA ALA A 190 -24.96 -2.10 -20.64
C ALA A 190 -23.56 -2.57 -21.05
N LEU A 191 -23.48 -3.39 -22.11
CA LEU A 191 -22.21 -3.91 -22.63
C LEU A 191 -21.30 -2.79 -23.14
N ALA A 192 -21.84 -1.87 -23.94
CA ALA A 192 -21.09 -0.74 -24.50
C ALA A 192 -20.50 0.17 -23.40
N HIS A 193 -21.29 0.49 -22.36
CA HIS A 193 -20.80 1.27 -21.24
C HIS A 193 -19.76 0.50 -20.41
N ARG A 194 -19.98 -0.79 -20.16
CA ARG A 194 -19.02 -1.63 -19.43
C ARG A 194 -17.68 -1.63 -20.14
N GLU A 195 -17.65 -1.90 -21.45
CA GLU A 195 -16.40 -1.95 -22.22
C GLU A 195 -15.63 -0.63 -22.17
N ARG A 196 -16.34 0.51 -22.24
CA ARG A 196 -15.74 1.84 -22.06
C ARG A 196 -15.10 2.00 -20.68
N TYR A 197 -15.83 1.68 -19.61
CA TYR A 197 -15.31 1.82 -18.24
C TYR A 197 -14.20 0.83 -17.94
N GLN A 198 -14.30 -0.40 -18.46
CA GLN A 198 -13.28 -1.42 -18.32
C GLN A 198 -12.00 -1.02 -19.04
N ALA A 199 -12.07 -0.46 -20.25
CA ALA A 199 -10.91 0.07 -20.95
C ALA A 199 -10.22 1.20 -20.17
N GLN A 200 -10.99 2.10 -19.54
CA GLN A 200 -10.44 3.14 -18.66
C GLN A 200 -9.77 2.55 -17.42
N LEU A 201 -10.44 1.59 -16.77
CA LEU A 201 -9.93 0.89 -15.59
C LEU A 201 -8.62 0.17 -15.90
N GLN A 202 -8.52 -0.51 -17.04
CA GLN A 202 -7.30 -1.20 -17.47
C GLN A 202 -6.10 -0.26 -17.63
N ARG A 203 -6.30 1.00 -18.06
CA ARG A 203 -5.21 1.99 -18.11
C ARG A 203 -4.69 2.35 -16.72
N ILE A 204 -5.60 2.51 -15.74
CA ILE A 204 -5.23 2.78 -14.35
C ILE A 204 -4.49 1.59 -13.75
N ILE A 205 -4.94 0.37 -14.03
CA ILE A 205 -4.31 -0.87 -13.57
C ILE A 205 -2.87 -0.96 -14.09
N ARG A 206 -2.62 -0.66 -15.37
CA ARG A 206 -1.25 -0.67 -15.93
C ARG A 206 -0.33 0.34 -15.25
N PHE A 207 -0.82 1.56 -14.98
CA PHE A 207 -0.08 2.56 -14.21
C PHE A 207 0.18 2.07 -12.78
N ARG A 208 -0.85 1.55 -12.09
CA ARG A 208 -0.74 1.06 -10.72
C ARG A 208 0.24 -0.10 -10.60
N ALA A 209 0.27 -1.00 -11.58
CA ALA A 209 1.20 -2.13 -11.62
C ALA A 209 2.68 -1.66 -11.63
N ALA A 210 2.98 -0.51 -12.24
CA ALA A 210 4.33 0.07 -12.17
C ALA A 210 4.68 0.52 -10.75
N VAL A 211 3.71 1.13 -10.07
CA VAL A 211 3.86 1.51 -8.65
C VAL A 211 4.05 0.26 -7.80
N ASP A 212 3.19 -0.74 -7.96
CA ASP A 212 3.26 -2.00 -7.22
C ASP A 212 4.63 -2.67 -7.37
N ARG A 213 5.15 -2.77 -8.60
CA ARG A 213 6.47 -3.36 -8.88
C ARG A 213 7.63 -2.67 -8.15
N TYR A 214 7.70 -1.34 -8.15
CA TYR A 214 8.80 -0.68 -7.45
C TYR A 214 8.60 -0.75 -5.92
N THR A 215 7.37 -0.66 -5.43
CA THR A 215 7.03 -0.76 -4.00
C THR A 215 7.01 -2.19 -3.46
N GLN A 216 7.28 -3.20 -4.29
CA GLN A 216 7.23 -4.60 -3.89
C GLN A 216 8.16 -4.86 -2.71
N ARG A 217 7.59 -5.42 -1.64
CA ARG A 217 8.24 -5.65 -0.35
C ARG A 217 8.81 -7.06 -0.27
N GLY A 218 10.01 -7.17 0.31
CA GLY A 218 10.62 -8.45 0.66
C GLY A 218 10.34 -8.81 2.12
N ALA A 219 10.55 -10.09 2.47
CA ALA A 219 10.32 -10.58 3.83
C ALA A 219 11.43 -10.18 4.82
N GLY A 220 12.59 -9.66 4.39
CA GLY A 220 13.71 -9.36 5.28
C GLY A 220 13.36 -8.44 6.46
N GLN A 221 12.41 -7.52 6.27
CA GLN A 221 11.95 -6.61 7.32
C GLN A 221 11.19 -7.33 8.44
N THR A 222 10.66 -8.53 8.21
CA THR A 222 9.95 -9.30 9.25
C THR A 222 10.92 -9.85 10.30
N ALA A 223 12.24 -9.74 10.10
CA ALA A 223 13.25 -10.07 11.10
C ALA A 223 13.53 -8.92 12.08
N LEU A 224 13.00 -7.72 11.85
CA LEU A 224 13.23 -6.55 12.71
C LEU A 224 12.60 -6.62 14.10
N PRO A 225 11.35 -7.08 14.27
CA PRO A 225 10.73 -7.15 15.59
C PRO A 225 11.60 -7.96 16.55
N ALA A 226 12.00 -7.33 17.65
CA ALA A 226 12.62 -8.04 18.76
C ALA A 226 11.61 -8.99 19.42
N ALA A 227 12.10 -9.94 20.20
CA ALA A 227 11.28 -10.97 20.85
C ALA A 227 10.07 -10.40 21.63
N ASP A 228 10.26 -9.27 22.31
CA ASP A 228 9.26 -8.56 23.12
C ASP A 228 8.38 -7.58 22.33
N THR A 229 8.62 -7.43 21.03
CA THR A 229 7.83 -6.51 20.18
C THR A 229 6.39 -7.01 20.09
N VAL A 230 5.44 -6.18 20.52
CA VAL A 230 4.00 -6.46 20.39
C VAL A 230 3.59 -6.42 18.92
N ILE A 231 3.10 -7.56 18.41
CA ILE A 231 2.61 -7.70 17.04
C ILE A 231 1.09 -7.54 17.00
N CYS A 232 0.36 -8.15 17.93
CA CYS A 232 -1.08 -7.98 18.07
C CYS A 232 -1.40 -7.18 19.33
N ARG A 233 -1.81 -5.92 19.18
CA ARG A 233 -2.20 -5.07 20.31
C ARG A 233 -3.43 -5.61 21.05
N CYS A 234 -4.38 -6.21 20.34
CA CYS A 234 -5.62 -6.69 20.94
C CYS A 234 -5.37 -7.86 21.90
N GLU A 235 -4.47 -8.76 21.52
CA GLU A 235 -4.14 -9.96 22.30
C GLU A 235 -2.88 -9.78 23.15
N HIS A 236 -2.17 -8.66 22.99
CA HIS A 236 -0.83 -8.42 23.52
C HIS A 236 0.20 -9.49 23.10
N ALA A 237 -0.03 -10.15 21.96
CA ALA A 237 0.88 -11.17 21.44
C ALA A 237 2.18 -10.53 20.95
N THR A 238 3.31 -11.06 21.42
CA THR A 238 4.65 -10.61 21.05
C THR A 238 5.20 -11.42 19.88
N ARG A 239 6.33 -10.97 19.31
CA ARG A 239 7.08 -11.75 18.32
C ARG A 239 7.49 -13.12 18.87
N ALA A 240 7.94 -13.18 20.13
CA ALA A 240 8.33 -14.43 20.77
C ALA A 240 7.18 -15.44 20.90
N ASP A 241 5.94 -14.96 21.07
CA ASP A 241 4.77 -15.84 21.13
C ASP A 241 4.49 -16.49 19.77
N ILE A 242 4.69 -15.74 18.67
CA ILE A 242 4.59 -16.26 17.31
C ILE A 242 5.70 -17.29 17.06
N ASP A 243 6.95 -16.97 17.40
CA ASP A 243 8.07 -17.90 17.21
C ASP A 243 7.85 -19.21 17.98
N ARG A 244 7.38 -19.12 19.23
CA ARG A 244 7.02 -20.29 20.06
C ARG A 244 5.92 -21.14 19.42
N ALA A 245 4.87 -20.52 18.87
CA ALA A 245 3.80 -21.25 18.20
C ALA A 245 4.33 -22.01 16.97
N LEU A 246 5.19 -21.37 16.18
CA LEU A 246 5.84 -22.02 15.02
C LEU A 246 6.75 -23.17 15.44
N GLU A 247 7.53 -23.01 16.52
CA GLU A 247 8.37 -24.08 17.10
C GLU A 247 7.56 -25.28 17.58
N GLN A 248 6.34 -25.05 18.06
CA GLN A 248 5.38 -26.10 18.46
C GLN A 248 4.71 -26.78 17.26
N GLY A 249 4.98 -26.34 16.04
CA GLY A 249 4.46 -26.94 14.81
C GLY A 249 3.12 -26.38 14.35
N VAL A 250 2.68 -25.23 14.87
CA VAL A 250 1.49 -24.53 14.36
C VAL A 250 1.79 -24.03 12.95
N GLN A 251 0.99 -24.47 11.98
CA GLN A 251 1.15 -24.11 10.55
C GLN A 251 -0.05 -23.35 9.97
N ASP A 252 -1.12 -23.20 10.75
CA ASP A 252 -2.32 -22.45 10.38
C ASP A 252 -2.57 -21.34 11.41
N MET A 253 -3.11 -20.22 10.94
CA MET A 253 -3.56 -19.12 11.80
C MET A 253 -4.99 -19.35 12.34
N ALA A 254 -5.76 -20.26 11.75
CA ALA A 254 -7.20 -20.39 11.98
C ALA A 254 -7.67 -21.79 12.43
N SER A 255 -6.80 -22.81 12.50
CA SER A 255 -7.15 -24.17 12.93
C SER A 255 -6.33 -24.69 14.10
#